data_AF-A0A3M1DEQ7-F1
#
_entry.id   AF-A0A3M1DEQ7-F1
#
_cell.length_a   1.000
_cell.length_b   1.000
_cell.length_c   1.000
_cell.angle_alpha   90.00
_cell.angle_beta   90.00
_cell.angle_gamma   90.00
#
_symmetry.space_group_name_H-M   'P 1'
#
loop_
_entity.id
_entity.type
_entity.pdbx_description
1 polymer ?
#
loop_
_entity_poly.entity_id
_entity_poly.type
_entity_poly.pdbx_seq_one_letter_code
_entity_poly.pdbx_strand_id
1 'polypeptide(L)'
;TTVEFFQQVRRHLEDRGVVVVNVGRVPGDDRLVAALAATLEKVFPSVHAIDVPGSFNTILVATVLPTSPENLRANRMYLTDPALRDIADEALANLRPLPSGGIVLTDDRAPVEAITHALILAYLFGRD
;
A
#
# COMPACT_ATOMS: atom_id res chain seq x y z
N THR A 1 12.36 -2.72 -2.98
CA THR A 1 12.15 -1.80 -1.85
C THR A 1 12.26 -2.57 -0.55
N THR A 2 12.78 -1.94 0.49
CA THR A 2 13.25 -2.57 1.75
C THR A 2 12.98 -1.65 2.94
N VAL A 3 13.14 -2.17 4.16
CA VAL A 3 13.08 -1.35 5.40
C VAL A 3 14.06 -0.20 5.31
N GLU A 4 15.29 -0.44 4.88
CA GLU A 4 16.37 0.54 4.76
C GLU A 4 16.00 1.63 3.76
N PHE A 5 15.47 1.26 2.59
CA PHE A 5 14.95 2.21 1.62
C PHE A 5 13.85 3.08 2.23
N PHE A 6 12.85 2.50 2.89
CA PHE A 6 11.76 3.28 3.48
C PHE A 6 12.22 4.15 4.66
N GLN A 7 13.25 3.74 5.40
CA GLN A 7 13.90 4.60 6.41
C GLN A 7 14.59 5.82 5.76
N GLN A 8 15.23 5.65 4.59
CA GLN A 8 15.76 6.78 3.81
C GLN A 8 14.62 7.70 3.40
N VAL A 9 13.53 7.16 2.86
CA VAL A 9 12.37 7.96 2.44
C VAL A 9 11.79 8.72 3.64
N ARG A 10 11.55 8.05 4.78
CA ARG A 10 11.03 8.70 5.99
C ARG A 10 11.90 9.85 6.47
N ARG A 11 13.23 9.76 6.36
CA ARG A 11 14.15 10.85 6.72
C ARG A 11 14.06 12.08 5.83
N HIS A 12 13.48 11.97 4.64
CA HIS A 12 13.25 13.08 3.72
C HIS A 12 11.82 13.63 3.81
N LEU A 13 10.94 13.03 4.61
CA LEU A 13 9.58 13.51 4.82
C LEU A 13 9.53 14.55 5.94
N GLU A 14 8.59 15.49 5.81
CA GLU A 14 8.19 16.36 6.91
C GLU A 14 7.45 15.57 8.01
N ASP A 15 7.24 16.20 9.18
CA ASP A 15 6.57 15.58 10.33
C ASP A 15 5.16 15.06 10.02
N ARG A 16 4.48 15.64 9.02
CA ARG A 16 3.14 15.24 8.54
C ARG A 16 3.18 14.53 7.20
N GLY A 17 4.36 14.10 6.76
CA GLY A 17 4.58 13.51 5.45
C GLY A 17 3.90 12.15 5.29
N VAL A 18 3.71 11.79 4.02
CA VAL A 18 3.05 10.55 3.58
C VAL A 18 3.85 9.95 2.44
N VAL A 19 3.97 8.62 2.45
CA VAL A 19 4.44 7.82 1.32
C VAL A 19 3.27 7.08 0.72
N VAL A 20 3.20 7.06 -0.60
CA VAL A 20 2.19 6.33 -1.37
C VAL A 20 2.91 5.38 -2.32
N VAL A 21 2.56 4.11 -2.27
CA VAL A 21 3.16 3.05 -3.10
C VAL A 21 2.05 2.36 -3.89
N ASN A 22 2.21 2.35 -5.22
CA ASN A 22 1.39 1.53 -6.10
C ASN A 22 1.96 0.11 -6.14
N VAL A 23 1.13 -0.90 -5.84
CA VAL A 23 1.53 -2.30 -5.77
C VAL A 23 0.69 -3.12 -6.70
N GLY A 24 1.34 -3.84 -7.63
CA GLY A 24 0.69 -4.83 -8.46
C GLY A 24 0.28 -6.06 -7.64
N ARG A 25 -0.91 -6.60 -7.93
CA ARG A 25 -1.44 -7.85 -7.37
C ARG A 25 -2.16 -8.66 -8.43
N VAL A 26 -2.30 -9.97 -8.19
CA VAL A 26 -3.14 -10.85 -8.99
C VAL A 26 -4.40 -11.15 -8.18
N PRO A 27 -5.58 -11.35 -8.80
CA PRO A 27 -6.77 -11.76 -8.06
C PRO A 27 -6.48 -13.02 -7.24
N GLY A 28 -6.80 -13.00 -5.95
CA GLY A 28 -6.51 -14.11 -5.04
C GLY A 28 -5.10 -14.15 -4.44
N ASP A 29 -4.15 -13.35 -4.94
CA ASP A 29 -2.76 -13.37 -4.47
C ASP A 29 -2.25 -11.99 -4.05
N ASP A 30 -2.27 -11.76 -2.74
CA ASP A 30 -1.83 -10.54 -2.09
C ASP A 30 -0.39 -10.63 -1.54
N ARG A 31 0.42 -11.63 -1.92
CA ARG A 31 1.75 -11.83 -1.32
C ARG A 31 2.67 -10.62 -1.43
N LEU A 32 2.66 -9.93 -2.58
CA LEU A 32 3.47 -8.71 -2.76
C LEU A 32 2.92 -7.55 -1.93
N VAL A 33 1.59 -7.38 -1.87
CA VAL A 33 0.92 -6.37 -1.04
C VAL A 33 1.26 -6.61 0.44
N ALA A 34 1.18 -7.85 0.91
CA ALA A 34 1.51 -8.25 2.28
C ALA A 34 2.98 -7.97 2.61
N ALA A 35 3.91 -8.33 1.72
CA ALA A 35 5.33 -8.09 1.95
C ALA A 35 5.65 -6.59 2.07
N LEU A 36 5.06 -5.77 1.19
CA LEU A 36 5.28 -4.32 1.21
C LEU A 36 4.59 -3.65 2.40
N ALA A 37 3.38 -4.06 2.76
CA ALA A 37 2.69 -3.61 3.95
C ALA A 37 3.53 -3.91 5.21
N ALA A 38 3.95 -5.16 5.39
CA ALA A 38 4.77 -5.57 6.53
C ALA A 38 6.12 -4.82 6.61
N THR A 39 6.69 -4.47 5.45
CA THR A 39 7.93 -3.69 5.37
C THR A 39 7.68 -2.22 5.77
N LEU A 40 6.60 -1.61 5.27
CA LEU A 40 6.22 -0.24 5.63
C LEU A 40 5.88 -0.13 7.13
N GLU A 41 5.21 -1.13 7.71
CA GLU A 41 4.89 -1.18 9.15
C GLU A 41 6.13 -1.22 10.06
N LYS A 42 7.31 -1.58 9.55
CA LYS A 42 8.57 -1.45 10.31
C LYS A 42 9.07 -0.01 10.40
N VAL A 43 8.61 0.85 9.51
CA VAL A 43 9.12 2.22 9.36
C VAL A 43 8.07 3.27 9.71
N PHE A 44 6.79 3.02 9.47
CA PHE A 44 5.71 4.00 9.66
C PHE A 44 4.70 3.51 10.71
N PRO A 45 4.18 4.39 11.58
CA PRO A 45 3.20 4.02 12.60
C PRO A 45 1.82 3.65 12.05
N SER A 46 1.50 4.03 10.82
CA SER A 46 0.22 3.66 10.20
C SER A 46 0.42 3.41 8.71
N VAL A 47 -0.21 2.35 8.22
CA VAL A 47 -0.26 1.96 6.81
C VAL A 47 -1.72 1.63 6.48
N HIS A 48 -2.19 2.09 5.33
CA HIS A 48 -3.55 1.88 4.84
C HIS A 48 -3.49 1.27 3.44
N ALA A 49 -4.43 0.39 3.12
CA ALA A 49 -4.55 -0.22 1.79
C ALA A 49 -5.86 0.16 1.12
N ILE A 50 -5.77 0.59 -0.14
CA ILE A 50 -6.90 0.94 -0.99
C ILE A 50 -6.78 0.13 -2.27
N ASP A 51 -7.75 -0.74 -2.54
CA ASP A 51 -7.80 -1.42 -3.84
C ASP A 51 -8.28 -0.46 -4.91
N VAL A 52 -7.70 -0.53 -6.12
CA VAL A 52 -8.12 0.28 -7.26
C VAL A 52 -9.07 -0.56 -8.13
N PRO A 53 -10.37 -0.22 -8.20
CA PRO A 53 -11.36 -0.96 -8.96
C PRO A 53 -10.98 -1.16 -10.43
N GLY A 54 -11.34 -2.32 -10.99
CA GLY A 54 -11.08 -2.63 -12.40
C GLY A 54 -9.58 -2.75 -12.75
N SER A 55 -8.72 -2.89 -11.75
CA SER A 55 -7.27 -2.96 -11.95
C SER A 55 -6.63 -4.09 -11.13
N PHE A 56 -5.34 -4.30 -11.40
CA PHE A 56 -4.47 -5.20 -10.67
C PHE A 56 -3.63 -4.45 -9.63
N ASN A 57 -4.13 -3.34 -9.07
CA ASN A 57 -3.36 -2.49 -8.17
C ASN A 57 -4.02 -2.32 -6.80
N THR A 58 -3.16 -2.29 -5.79
CA THR A 58 -3.47 -1.79 -4.45
C THR A 58 -2.55 -0.62 -4.17
N ILE A 59 -3.10 0.48 -3.67
CA ILE A 59 -2.34 1.62 -3.17
C ILE A 59 -2.11 1.42 -1.68
N LEU A 60 -0.83 1.40 -1.28
CA LEU A 60 -0.43 1.47 0.13
C LEU A 60 -0.09 2.91 0.49
N VAL A 61 -0.70 3.43 1.56
CA VAL A 61 -0.48 4.77 2.09
C VAL A 61 0.12 4.66 3.48
N ALA A 62 1.35 5.11 3.66
CA ALA A 62 2.06 5.08 4.94
C ALA A 62 2.29 6.50 5.47
N THR A 63 1.90 6.76 6.72
CA THR A 63 1.93 8.11 7.31
C THR A 63 2.96 8.21 8.42
N VAL A 64 3.65 9.36 8.52
CA VAL A 64 4.64 9.60 9.59
C VAL A 64 3.98 9.73 10.97
N LEU A 65 2.78 10.31 11.03
CA LEU A 65 1.96 10.36 12.24
C LEU A 65 0.98 9.19 12.28
N PRO A 66 0.56 8.74 13.48
CA PRO A 66 -0.54 7.80 13.62
C PRO A 66 -1.82 8.33 12.97
N THR A 67 -2.46 7.53 12.13
CA THR A 67 -3.72 7.87 11.45
C THR A 67 -4.65 6.67 11.36
N SER A 68 -5.92 6.94 11.06
CA SER A 68 -6.97 5.95 10.85
C SER A 68 -7.78 6.27 9.58
N PRO A 69 -8.54 5.31 9.04
CA PRO A 69 -9.49 5.52 7.95
C PRO A 69 -10.44 6.72 8.15
N GLU A 70 -10.82 7.01 9.39
CA GLU A 70 -11.71 8.12 9.76
C GLU A 70 -11.07 9.47 9.41
N ASN A 71 -9.74 9.58 9.39
CA ASN A 71 -9.08 10.81 8.97
C ASN A 71 -9.40 11.16 7.51
N LEU A 72 -9.44 10.19 6.60
CA LEU A 72 -9.82 10.44 5.20
C LEU A 72 -11.28 10.89 5.11
N ARG A 73 -12.17 10.23 5.85
CA ARG A 73 -13.60 10.58 5.90
C ARG A 73 -13.83 11.99 6.44
N ALA A 74 -13.09 12.40 7.47
CA ALA A 74 -13.14 13.76 8.00
C ALA A 74 -12.57 14.78 6.99
N ASN A 75 -11.43 14.48 6.38
CA ASN A 75 -10.76 15.37 5.42
C ASN A 75 -11.58 15.57 4.14
N ARG A 76 -12.32 14.54 3.70
CA ARG A 76 -13.29 14.64 2.60
C ARG A 76 -14.15 15.89 2.77
N MET A 77 -14.70 16.13 3.96
CA MET A 77 -15.69 17.19 4.20
C MET A 77 -15.17 18.60 3.85
N TYR A 78 -13.85 18.79 3.83
CA TYR A 78 -13.20 20.05 3.49
C TYR A 78 -12.82 20.17 2.00
N LEU A 79 -12.87 19.09 1.22
CA LEU A 79 -12.63 19.15 -0.22
C LEU A 79 -13.76 19.91 -0.89
N THR A 80 -13.44 20.87 -1.75
CA THR A 80 -14.42 21.64 -2.53
C THR A 80 -14.45 21.24 -4.00
N ASP A 81 -13.32 20.75 -4.53
CA ASP A 81 -13.19 20.26 -5.88
C ASP A 81 -14.00 18.95 -6.08
N PRO A 82 -14.94 18.90 -7.05
CA PRO A 82 -15.75 17.71 -7.28
C PRO A 82 -14.95 16.47 -7.67
N ALA A 83 -13.88 16.59 -8.46
CA ALA A 83 -13.08 15.44 -8.87
C ALA A 83 -12.30 14.86 -7.68
N LEU A 84 -11.73 15.72 -6.83
CA LEU A 84 -11.07 15.26 -5.59
C LEU A 84 -12.06 14.62 -4.63
N ARG A 85 -13.31 15.11 -4.62
CA ARG A 85 -14.38 14.51 -3.85
C ARG A 85 -14.68 13.10 -4.33
N ASP A 86 -14.84 12.90 -5.63
CA ASP A 86 -15.14 11.58 -6.20
C ASP A 86 -13.99 10.59 -5.92
N ILE A 87 -12.74 11.02 -6.09
CA ILE A 87 -11.56 10.21 -5.77
C ILE A 87 -11.54 9.81 -4.29
N ALA A 88 -11.84 10.74 -3.37
CA ALA A 88 -11.89 10.43 -1.94
C ALA A 88 -13.00 9.45 -1.59
N ASP A 89 -14.16 9.56 -2.24
CA ASP A 89 -15.29 8.65 -2.04
C ASP A 89 -14.99 7.24 -2.58
N GLU A 90 -14.35 7.14 -3.75
CA GLU A 90 -13.87 5.87 -4.31
C GLU A 90 -12.81 5.23 -3.41
N ALA A 91 -11.85 6.02 -2.92
CA ALA A 91 -10.83 5.53 -1.99
C ALA A 91 -11.47 5.00 -0.69
N LEU A 92 -12.43 5.75 -0.11
CA LEU A 92 -13.15 5.33 1.10
C LEU A 92 -13.95 4.03 0.90
N ALA A 93 -14.56 3.85 -0.28
CA ALA A 93 -15.33 2.66 -0.61
C ALA A 93 -14.44 1.41 -0.79
N ASN A 94 -13.17 1.59 -1.16
CA ASN A 94 -12.24 0.51 -1.45
C ASN A 94 -11.10 0.37 -0.43
N LEU A 95 -11.22 1.03 0.74
CA LEU A 95 -10.37 0.76 1.88
C LEU A 95 -10.55 -0.68 2.33
N ARG A 96 -9.44 -1.36 2.60
CA ARG A 96 -9.44 -2.75 3.06
C ARG A 96 -8.45 -2.96 4.21
N PRO A 97 -8.67 -4.01 5.03
CA PRO A 97 -7.65 -4.45 5.98
C PRO A 97 -6.34 -4.79 5.27
N LEU A 98 -5.22 -4.50 5.94
CA LEU A 98 -3.91 -4.93 5.47
C LEU A 98 -3.84 -6.46 5.48
N PRO A 99 -3.34 -7.08 4.40
CA PRO A 99 -3.07 -8.51 4.41
C PRO A 99 -1.95 -8.83 5.43
N SER A 100 -2.17 -9.87 6.23
CA SER A 100 -1.24 -10.30 7.27
C SER A 100 -0.19 -11.29 6.75
N GLY A 101 0.86 -11.53 7.53
CA GLY A 101 1.82 -12.61 7.28
C GLY A 101 2.83 -12.36 6.15
N GLY A 102 2.94 -11.11 5.67
CA GLY A 102 3.94 -10.73 4.68
C GLY A 102 5.38 -10.85 5.20
N ILE A 103 6.32 -11.20 4.32
CA ILE A 103 7.74 -11.13 4.65
C ILE A 103 8.17 -9.66 4.75
N VAL A 104 9.01 -9.35 5.72
CA VAL A 104 9.66 -8.04 5.80
C VAL A 104 10.85 -8.05 4.85
N LEU A 105 10.86 -7.11 3.91
CA LEU A 105 11.94 -6.97 2.93
C LEU A 105 13.05 -6.11 3.53
N THR A 106 14.26 -6.65 3.58
CA THR A 106 15.49 -5.92 3.96
C THR A 106 16.46 -5.92 2.80
N ASP A 107 17.51 -5.10 2.84
CA ASP A 107 18.54 -5.10 1.78
C ASP A 107 19.18 -6.50 1.58
N ASP A 108 19.36 -7.25 2.67
CA ASP A 108 19.85 -8.65 2.62
C ASP A 108 18.78 -9.66 2.17
N ARG A 109 17.50 -9.27 2.15
CA ARG A 109 16.36 -10.17 1.89
C ARG A 109 15.21 -9.45 1.19
N ALA A 110 15.38 -9.19 -0.11
CA ALA A 110 14.36 -8.57 -0.95
C ALA A 110 14.12 -9.32 -2.27
N PRO A 111 13.50 -10.52 -2.25
CA PRO A 111 13.24 -11.31 -3.46
C PRO A 111 12.04 -10.74 -4.27
N VAL A 112 11.97 -9.41 -4.44
CA VAL A 112 10.84 -8.72 -5.07
C VAL A 112 10.60 -9.23 -6.48
N GLU A 113 11.66 -9.33 -7.30
CA GLU A 113 11.53 -9.82 -8.67
C GLU A 113 11.04 -11.28 -8.73
N ALA A 114 11.51 -12.14 -7.84
CA ALA A 114 11.06 -13.53 -7.79
C ALA A 114 9.56 -13.63 -7.42
N ILE A 115 9.09 -12.81 -6.48
CA ILE A 115 7.66 -12.73 -6.11
C ILE A 115 6.84 -12.23 -7.30
N THR A 116 7.28 -11.15 -7.95
CA THR A 116 6.60 -10.58 -9.12
C THR A 116 6.53 -11.58 -10.27
N HIS A 117 7.63 -12.27 -10.59
CA HIS A 117 7.63 -13.30 -11.62
C HIS A 117 6.69 -14.46 -11.25
N ALA A 118 6.67 -14.90 -9.99
CA ALA A 118 5.77 -15.96 -9.55
C ALA A 118 4.28 -15.56 -9.68
N LEU A 119 3.94 -14.31 -9.39
CA LEU A 119 2.59 -13.76 -9.58
C LEU A 119 2.16 -13.82 -11.04
N ILE A 120 3.02 -13.33 -11.95
CA ILE A 120 2.75 -13.34 -13.40
C ILE A 120 2.56 -14.77 -13.90
N LEU A 121 3.42 -15.71 -13.47
CA LEU A 121 3.30 -17.12 -13.86
C LEU A 121 2.03 -17.76 -13.31
N ALA A 122 1.67 -17.52 -12.05
CA ALA A 122 0.44 -18.05 -11.44
C ALA A 122 -0.81 -17.60 -12.23
N TYR A 123 -0.86 -16.32 -12.61
CA TYR A 123 -1.92 -15.78 -13.45
C TYR A 123 -1.98 -16.44 -14.83
N LEU A 124 -0.84 -16.55 -15.53
CA LEU A 124 -0.78 -17.16 -16.86
C LEU A 124 -1.18 -18.64 -16.87
N PHE A 125 -0.91 -19.35 -15.78
CA PHE A 125 -1.17 -20.79 -15.68
C PHE A 125 -2.46 -21.14 -14.92
N GLY A 126 -3.29 -20.15 -14.57
CA GLY A 126 -4.60 -20.36 -13.94
C GLY A 126 -4.52 -21.15 -12.62
N ARG A 127 -3.45 -20.97 -11.85
CA ARG A 127 -3.31 -21.56 -10.53
C ARG A 127 -3.80 -20.53 -9.51
N ASP A 128 -5.04 -20.74 -9.07
CA ASP A 128 -5.64 -20.07 -7.91
C ASP A 128 -4.88 -20.38 -6.61
#